data_AF-A0A9X6XAP8-F1
#
_entry.id   AF-A0A9X6XAP8-F1
#
_cell.length_a   1.000
_cell.length_b   1.000
_cell.length_c   1.000
_cell.angle_alpha   90.00
_cell.angle_beta   90.00
_cell.angle_gamma   90.00
#
_symmetry.space_group_name_H-M   'P 1'
#
loop_
_entity.id
_entity.type
_entity.pdbx_description
1 polymer ?
#
loop_
_entity_poly.entity_id
_entity_poly.type
_entity_poly.pdbx_seq_one_letter_code
_entity_poly.pdbx_strand_id
1 'polypeptide(L)'
;MEDRMNNSNDLQKMNKEFHYMPITSISSGNGMELANDLFYETNQIVNFCLYGNPNLSSEWVLIDAGMPKSFDNIMELAKKRFGEKHKLKAIILTHGHFDHIGAIFDLIKEFNIPVYAHEKELPYLTGEKNYPEPDGTVEGGLIAKLSPLFPNEGINYGEYIHVLPADGSVPEMPNWQWIHTPGHSPGHISLFRHDDQLLIAGDAFVNVKQDSIYSVLTQQREINGPPRYLTTDWEAALNSVKKLQALHPKRAITGHGFPLLENDLNEKLDYLVKNFNTIAKPDYGRYV
;
A
#
# COMPACT_ATOMS: atom_id res chain seq x y z
N MET A 1 -1.43 -35.55 -3.13
CA MET A 1 -1.93 -35.17 -1.79
C MET A 1 -0.79 -34.81 -0.82
N GLU A 2 0.48 -35.10 -1.15
CA GLU A 2 1.64 -34.75 -0.31
C GLU A 2 2.13 -33.29 -0.46
N ASP A 3 1.88 -32.62 -1.60
CA ASP A 3 2.35 -31.23 -1.81
C ASP A 3 1.60 -30.14 -1.01
N ARG A 4 0.36 -30.40 -0.56
CA ARG A 4 -0.42 -29.41 0.20
C ARG A 4 0.02 -29.28 1.66
N MET A 5 0.68 -30.30 2.22
CA MET A 5 1.12 -30.28 3.64
C MET A 5 2.47 -29.57 3.84
N ASN A 6 3.34 -29.51 2.83
CA ASN A 6 4.60 -28.76 2.92
C ASN A 6 4.38 -27.24 2.82
N ASN A 7 3.50 -26.80 1.91
CA ASN A 7 3.26 -25.37 1.69
C ASN A 7 2.68 -24.68 2.95
N SER A 8 1.82 -25.37 3.72
CA SER A 8 1.25 -24.84 4.96
C SER A 8 2.27 -24.69 6.10
N ASN A 9 3.33 -25.50 6.13
CA ASN A 9 4.35 -25.45 7.17
C ASN A 9 5.39 -24.35 6.89
N ASP A 10 5.76 -24.13 5.62
CA ASP A 10 6.65 -23.05 5.22
C ASP A 10 6.00 -21.68 5.40
N LEU A 11 4.72 -21.55 5.02
CA LEU A 11 3.95 -20.33 5.22
C LEU A 11 3.74 -19.98 6.71
N GLN A 12 3.51 -20.97 7.57
CA GLN A 12 3.42 -20.76 9.03
C GLN A 12 4.75 -20.35 9.66
N LYS A 13 5.87 -20.81 9.10
CA LYS A 13 7.21 -20.43 9.55
C LYS A 13 7.52 -18.97 9.19
N MET A 14 7.13 -18.53 7.99
CA MET A 14 7.26 -17.13 7.56
C MET A 14 6.40 -16.17 8.39
N ASN A 15 5.15 -16.52 8.72
CA ASN A 15 4.31 -15.69 9.62
C ASN A 15 4.92 -15.55 11.03
N LYS A 16 5.67 -16.56 11.49
CA LYS A 16 6.42 -16.49 12.77
C LYS A 16 7.69 -15.63 12.69
N GLU A 17 8.30 -15.50 11.52
CA GLU A 17 9.54 -14.75 11.32
C GLU A 17 9.30 -13.26 11.02
N PHE A 18 8.07 -12.81 10.80
CA PHE A 18 7.76 -11.37 10.85
C PHE A 18 7.99 -10.83 12.26
N HIS A 19 9.15 -10.21 12.45
CA HIS A 19 9.52 -9.57 13.69
C HIS A 19 8.50 -8.47 13.98
N TYR A 20 7.87 -8.52 15.14
CA TYR A 20 6.96 -7.46 15.58
C TYR A 20 7.74 -6.14 15.61
N MET A 21 7.38 -5.22 14.72
CA MET A 21 7.97 -3.88 14.65
C MET A 21 7.10 -2.92 15.46
N PRO A 22 7.59 -2.39 16.61
CA PRO A 22 6.80 -1.49 17.45
C PRO A 22 6.81 -0.05 16.88
N ILE A 23 6.49 0.11 15.60
CA ILE A 23 6.47 1.41 14.91
C ILE A 23 5.01 1.79 14.70
N THR A 24 4.52 2.75 15.46
CA THR A 24 3.13 3.25 15.36
C THR A 24 3.14 4.74 15.08
N SER A 25 2.37 5.19 14.08
CA SER A 25 2.14 6.59 13.78
C SER A 25 0.97 7.15 14.59
N ILE A 26 0.87 8.47 14.70
CA ILE A 26 -0.29 9.13 15.30
C ILE A 26 -1.60 8.90 14.53
N SER A 27 -1.54 8.51 13.25
CA SER A 27 -2.73 8.19 12.47
C SER A 27 -3.22 6.77 12.73
N SER A 28 -2.44 5.91 13.39
CA SER A 28 -2.85 4.53 13.71
C SER A 28 -4.21 4.48 14.41
N GLY A 29 -5.11 3.63 13.90
CA GLY A 29 -6.49 3.48 14.38
C GLY A 29 -7.43 4.63 14.00
N ASN A 30 -6.94 5.62 13.24
CA ASN A 30 -7.81 6.62 12.62
C ASN A 30 -8.22 6.14 11.23
N GLY A 31 -9.52 6.07 11.03
CA GLY A 31 -10.12 5.82 9.73
C GLY A 31 -11.29 6.76 9.47
N MET A 32 -11.58 7.00 8.20
CA MET A 32 -12.76 7.75 7.78
C MET A 32 -13.27 7.27 6.43
N GLU A 33 -14.56 7.51 6.20
CA GLU A 33 -15.16 7.34 4.89
C GLU A 33 -14.73 8.50 3.99
N LEU A 34 -14.12 8.18 2.84
CA LEU A 34 -13.89 9.16 1.78
C LEU A 34 -14.99 9.12 0.72
N ALA A 35 -15.69 8.01 0.58
CA ALA A 35 -16.87 7.88 -0.25
C ALA A 35 -17.85 6.88 0.37
N ASN A 36 -19.09 6.88 -0.09
CA ASN A 36 -20.12 5.93 0.36
C ASN A 36 -19.66 4.46 0.24
N ASP A 37 -18.75 4.19 -0.68
CA ASP A 37 -18.20 2.87 -0.96
C ASP A 37 -16.70 2.74 -0.64
N LEU A 38 -16.06 3.73 -0.01
CA LEU A 38 -14.64 3.66 0.31
C LEU A 38 -14.34 4.21 1.70
N PHE A 39 -13.81 3.34 2.55
CA PHE A 39 -13.27 3.67 3.86
C PHE A 39 -11.80 3.31 3.90
N TYR A 40 -10.98 4.13 4.56
CA TYR A 40 -9.59 3.78 4.86
C TYR A 40 -9.36 3.82 6.37
N GLU A 41 -8.38 3.06 6.83
CA GLU A 41 -7.79 3.20 8.17
C GLU A 41 -6.28 3.09 8.09
N THR A 42 -5.56 3.88 8.91
CA THR A 42 -4.14 3.63 9.15
C THR A 42 -3.98 2.53 10.19
N ASN A 43 -3.36 1.41 9.82
CA ASN A 43 -2.82 0.44 10.76
C ASN A 43 -1.35 0.72 11.02
N GLN A 44 -1.02 1.10 12.26
CA GLN A 44 0.34 1.47 12.66
C GLN A 44 0.90 2.63 11.83
N ILE A 45 1.48 2.38 10.67
CA ILE A 45 2.06 3.40 9.78
C ILE A 45 1.44 3.41 8.38
N VAL A 46 0.70 2.37 8.02
CA VAL A 46 0.25 2.10 6.64
C VAL A 46 -1.27 2.16 6.54
N ASN A 47 -1.77 2.70 5.45
CA ASN A 47 -3.18 2.77 5.15
C ASN A 47 -3.59 1.55 4.33
N PHE A 48 -4.71 0.93 4.72
CA PHE A 48 -5.46 0.03 3.85
C PHE A 48 -6.87 0.59 3.63
N CYS A 49 -7.54 0.11 2.59
CA CYS A 49 -8.91 0.54 2.28
C CYS A 49 -9.89 -0.64 2.24
N LEU A 50 -11.11 -0.41 2.73
CA LEU A 50 -12.26 -1.27 2.49
C LEU A 50 -13.15 -0.64 1.43
N TYR A 51 -13.23 -1.27 0.27
CA TYR A 51 -14.14 -0.91 -0.81
C TYR A 51 -15.43 -1.73 -0.75
N GLY A 52 -16.55 -1.06 -0.91
CA GLY A 52 -17.89 -1.65 -0.92
C GLY A 52 -18.91 -0.67 -0.35
N ASN A 53 -20.10 -0.62 -0.94
CA ASN A 53 -21.22 0.14 -0.41
C ASN A 53 -22.11 -0.78 0.45
N PRO A 54 -22.12 -0.64 1.79
CA PRO A 54 -22.88 -1.52 2.69
C PRO A 54 -24.41 -1.47 2.46
N ASN A 55 -24.91 -0.42 1.79
CA ASN A 55 -26.34 -0.27 1.49
C ASN A 55 -26.74 -0.91 0.15
N LEU A 56 -25.78 -1.27 -0.71
CA LEU A 56 -26.04 -1.73 -2.08
C LEU A 56 -25.48 -3.13 -2.38
N SER A 57 -24.48 -3.60 -1.63
CA SER A 57 -23.80 -4.86 -1.87
C SER A 57 -23.59 -5.62 -0.57
N SER A 58 -23.70 -6.96 -0.59
CA SER A 58 -23.27 -7.83 0.51
C SER A 58 -21.82 -8.31 0.38
N GLU A 59 -21.04 -7.65 -0.46
CA GLU A 59 -19.69 -8.02 -0.85
C GLU A 59 -18.76 -6.80 -0.77
N TRP A 60 -17.49 -7.04 -0.42
CA TRP A 60 -16.48 -5.99 -0.29
C TRP A 60 -15.09 -6.48 -0.72
N VAL A 61 -14.21 -5.51 -0.98
CA VAL A 61 -12.84 -5.73 -1.46
C VAL A 61 -11.88 -5.01 -0.52
N LEU A 62 -10.76 -5.66 -0.22
CA LEU A 62 -9.68 -5.06 0.56
C LEU A 62 -8.61 -4.52 -0.39
N ILE A 63 -8.12 -3.30 -0.17
CA ILE A 63 -6.98 -2.73 -0.87
C ILE A 63 -5.84 -2.58 0.13
N ASP A 64 -4.76 -3.34 -0.10
CA ASP A 64 -3.66 -3.60 0.84
C ASP A 64 -4.11 -4.22 2.18
N ALA A 65 -3.21 -4.92 2.86
CA ALA A 65 -3.50 -5.76 4.03
C ALA A 65 -2.76 -5.32 5.30
N GLY A 66 -2.20 -4.11 5.30
CA GLY A 66 -1.54 -3.49 6.44
C GLY A 66 -0.34 -4.25 7.00
N MET A 67 0.11 -3.87 8.19
CA MET A 67 1.25 -4.48 8.87
C MET A 67 0.97 -5.94 9.26
N PRO A 68 2.02 -6.75 9.54
CA PRO A 68 1.84 -8.06 10.15
C PRO A 68 0.90 -8.03 11.36
N LYS A 69 0.05 -9.06 11.49
CA LYS A 69 -0.97 -9.20 12.54
C LYS A 69 -2.14 -8.21 12.45
N SER A 70 -2.43 -7.66 11.27
CA SER A 70 -3.58 -6.77 11.05
C SER A 70 -4.91 -7.49 10.83
N PHE A 71 -4.93 -8.83 10.74
CA PHE A 71 -6.14 -9.62 10.44
C PHE A 71 -7.33 -9.26 11.34
N ASP A 72 -7.16 -9.31 12.67
CA ASP A 72 -8.26 -9.05 13.60
C ASP A 72 -8.80 -7.62 13.48
N ASN A 73 -7.91 -6.62 13.31
CA ASN A 73 -8.29 -5.22 13.11
C ASN A 73 -9.10 -5.06 11.81
N ILE A 74 -8.62 -5.62 10.68
CA ILE A 74 -9.31 -5.55 9.40
C ILE A 74 -10.71 -6.18 9.51
N MET A 75 -10.81 -7.34 10.15
CA MET A 75 -12.08 -8.03 10.31
C MET A 75 -13.05 -7.30 11.25
N GLU A 76 -12.56 -6.68 12.32
CA GLU A 76 -13.38 -5.84 13.21
C GLU A 76 -13.94 -4.63 12.46
N LEU A 77 -13.12 -3.95 11.66
CA LEU A 77 -13.56 -2.81 10.86
C LEU A 77 -14.53 -3.21 9.76
N ALA A 78 -14.28 -4.31 9.06
CA ALA A 78 -15.19 -4.84 8.07
C ALA A 78 -16.54 -5.18 8.70
N LYS A 79 -16.54 -5.83 9.87
CA LYS A 79 -17.76 -6.12 10.64
C LYS A 79 -18.47 -4.84 11.08
N LYS A 80 -17.76 -3.80 11.50
CA LYS A 80 -18.35 -2.52 11.91
C LYS A 80 -18.97 -1.78 10.72
N ARG A 81 -18.30 -1.78 9.56
CA ARG A 81 -18.72 -1.06 8.36
C ARG A 81 -19.86 -1.77 7.62
N PHE A 82 -19.71 -3.08 7.43
CA PHE A 82 -20.57 -3.87 6.57
C PHE A 82 -21.52 -4.78 7.37
N GLY A 83 -21.12 -5.23 8.56
CA GLY A 83 -21.84 -6.26 9.32
C GLY A 83 -21.38 -7.68 8.96
N GLU A 84 -21.69 -8.63 9.85
CA GLU A 84 -21.14 -10.01 9.83
C GLU A 84 -21.45 -10.83 8.57
N LYS A 85 -22.49 -10.46 7.82
CA LYS A 85 -22.94 -11.23 6.65
C LYS A 85 -22.24 -10.85 5.34
N HIS A 86 -21.45 -9.78 5.34
CA HIS A 86 -20.77 -9.32 4.14
C HIS A 86 -19.51 -10.14 3.87
N LYS A 87 -19.28 -10.44 2.59
CA LYS A 87 -18.20 -11.34 2.16
C LYS A 87 -17.05 -10.56 1.55
N LEU A 88 -15.84 -10.84 2.02
CA LEU A 88 -14.62 -10.40 1.34
C LEU A 88 -14.49 -11.19 0.03
N LYS A 89 -14.34 -10.50 -1.10
CA LYS A 89 -14.29 -11.11 -2.43
C LYS A 89 -12.91 -11.22 -3.03
N ALA A 90 -12.07 -10.21 -2.77
CA ALA A 90 -10.74 -10.12 -3.33
C ALA A 90 -9.88 -9.18 -2.46
N ILE A 91 -8.57 -9.33 -2.62
CA ILE A 91 -7.58 -8.35 -2.17
C ILE A 91 -6.93 -7.74 -3.42
N ILE A 92 -6.81 -6.42 -3.47
CA ILE A 92 -6.04 -5.70 -4.49
C ILE A 92 -4.80 -5.13 -3.82
N LEU A 93 -3.62 -5.43 -4.36
CA LEU A 93 -2.36 -4.89 -3.84
C LEU A 93 -1.88 -3.72 -4.67
N THR A 94 -1.49 -2.64 -4.00
CA THR A 94 -0.70 -1.57 -4.62
C THR A 94 0.70 -2.08 -4.95
N HIS A 95 1.30 -2.86 -4.05
CA HIS A 95 2.57 -3.56 -4.21
C HIS A 95 2.79 -4.58 -3.07
N GLY A 96 3.90 -5.32 -3.11
CA GLY A 96 4.18 -6.43 -2.19
C GLY A 96 5.17 -6.15 -1.04
N HIS A 97 5.38 -4.91 -0.60
CA HIS A 97 6.18 -4.68 0.61
C HIS A 97 5.45 -5.17 1.88
N PHE A 98 6.24 -5.50 2.91
CA PHE A 98 5.80 -6.19 4.12
C PHE A 98 4.62 -5.52 4.86
N ASP A 99 4.55 -4.21 4.79
CA ASP A 99 3.54 -3.36 5.41
C ASP A 99 2.26 -3.24 4.58
N HIS A 100 2.26 -3.71 3.33
CA HIS A 100 1.05 -3.78 2.50
C HIS A 100 0.47 -5.20 2.41
N ILE A 101 1.20 -6.21 2.88
CA ILE A 101 0.82 -7.64 2.72
C ILE A 101 0.63 -8.39 4.04
N GLY A 102 0.73 -7.70 5.18
CA GLY A 102 0.93 -8.31 6.49
C GLY A 102 -0.19 -9.22 6.98
N ALA A 103 -1.44 -9.01 6.54
CA ALA A 103 -2.57 -9.89 6.87
C ALA A 103 -2.96 -10.87 5.74
N ILE A 104 -2.31 -10.84 4.57
CA ILE A 104 -2.74 -11.63 3.40
C ILE A 104 -2.81 -13.12 3.73
N PHE A 105 -1.79 -13.66 4.42
CA PHE A 105 -1.73 -15.09 4.70
C PHE A 105 -2.95 -15.57 5.52
N ASP A 106 -3.30 -14.84 6.58
CA ASP A 106 -4.44 -15.20 7.43
C ASP A 106 -5.76 -15.02 6.65
N LEU A 107 -5.86 -13.98 5.81
CA LEU A 107 -7.04 -13.72 4.97
C LEU A 107 -7.27 -14.80 3.91
N ILE A 108 -6.25 -15.21 3.15
CA ILE A 108 -6.40 -16.25 2.12
C ILE A 108 -6.69 -17.62 2.74
N LYS A 109 -6.12 -17.91 3.91
CA LYS A 109 -6.37 -19.14 4.65
C LYS A 109 -7.80 -19.23 5.15
N GLU A 110 -8.36 -18.12 5.63
CA GLU A 110 -9.72 -18.07 6.15
C GLU A 110 -10.77 -18.04 5.03
N PHE A 111 -10.55 -17.23 3.99
CA PHE A 111 -11.60 -16.92 3.01
C PHE A 111 -11.41 -17.57 1.63
N ASN A 112 -10.22 -18.11 1.32
CA ASN A 112 -9.91 -18.72 0.02
C ASN A 112 -10.28 -17.80 -1.17
N ILE A 113 -9.73 -16.58 -1.14
CA ILE A 113 -10.02 -15.48 -2.08
C ILE A 113 -8.81 -15.16 -2.96
N PRO A 114 -9.03 -14.60 -4.17
CA PRO A 114 -7.95 -14.13 -5.02
C PRO A 114 -7.29 -12.86 -4.47
N VAL A 115 -5.98 -12.76 -4.70
CA VAL A 115 -5.15 -11.57 -4.46
C VAL A 115 -4.64 -11.09 -5.82
N TYR A 116 -4.97 -9.86 -6.19
CA TYR A 116 -4.56 -9.28 -7.46
C TYR A 116 -3.39 -8.32 -7.30
N ALA A 117 -2.39 -8.48 -8.14
CA ALA A 117 -1.22 -7.61 -8.21
C ALA A 117 -0.77 -7.39 -9.66
N HIS A 118 0.06 -6.37 -9.88
CA HIS A 118 0.67 -6.16 -11.18
C HIS A 118 1.66 -7.29 -11.51
N GLU A 119 1.81 -7.65 -12.78
CA GLU A 119 2.67 -8.77 -13.23
C GLU A 119 4.13 -8.67 -12.73
N LYS A 120 4.62 -7.44 -12.54
CA LYS A 120 5.99 -7.17 -12.06
C LYS A 120 6.17 -7.38 -10.54
N GLU A 121 5.10 -7.52 -9.78
CA GLU A 121 5.15 -7.89 -8.36
C GLU A 121 5.20 -9.41 -8.15
N LEU A 122 4.78 -10.20 -9.15
CA LEU A 122 4.67 -11.67 -9.03
C LEU A 122 5.96 -12.34 -8.56
N PRO A 123 7.16 -12.04 -9.10
CA PRO A 123 8.39 -12.71 -8.65
C PRO A 123 8.62 -12.58 -7.14
N TYR A 124 8.15 -11.50 -6.51
CA TYR A 124 8.25 -11.30 -5.07
C TYR A 124 7.12 -12.00 -4.32
N LEU A 125 5.90 -11.98 -4.87
CA LEU A 125 4.69 -12.61 -4.31
C LEU A 125 4.59 -14.13 -4.58
N THR A 126 5.55 -14.70 -5.33
CA THR A 126 5.74 -16.15 -5.52
C THR A 126 7.02 -16.66 -4.86
N GLY A 127 7.78 -15.78 -4.20
CA GLY A 127 9.05 -16.13 -3.55
C GLY A 127 10.21 -16.44 -4.52
N GLU A 128 10.08 -16.11 -5.80
CA GLU A 128 11.16 -16.26 -6.79
C GLU A 128 12.29 -15.24 -6.59
N LYS A 129 11.96 -14.06 -6.05
CA LYS A 129 12.90 -12.96 -5.78
C LYS A 129 12.58 -12.28 -4.45
N ASN A 130 13.62 -11.77 -3.80
CA ASN A 130 13.47 -10.81 -2.71
C ASN A 130 13.44 -9.39 -3.27
N TYR A 131 12.72 -8.48 -2.62
CA TYR A 131 12.83 -7.06 -2.90
C TYR A 131 14.27 -6.58 -2.65
N PRO A 132 14.70 -5.51 -3.33
CA PRO A 132 15.97 -4.87 -2.99
C PRO A 132 16.04 -4.55 -1.50
N GLU A 133 17.21 -4.73 -0.91
CA GLU A 133 17.42 -4.42 0.50
C GLU A 133 17.12 -2.92 0.76
N PRO A 134 16.45 -2.60 1.89
CA PRO A 134 16.25 -1.22 2.28
C PRO A 134 17.57 -0.47 2.44
N ASP A 135 17.60 0.78 2.00
CA ASP A 135 18.76 1.63 2.12
C ASP A 135 18.67 2.47 3.40
N GLY A 136 19.37 2.04 4.44
CA GLY A 136 19.44 2.77 5.70
C GLY A 136 20.41 3.94 5.71
N THR A 137 21.08 4.22 4.58
CA THR A 137 22.05 5.32 4.48
C THR A 137 21.42 6.64 4.08
N VAL A 138 20.25 6.64 3.41
CA VAL A 138 19.57 7.86 2.93
C VAL A 138 19.11 8.78 4.07
N GLU A 139 18.79 10.03 3.73
CA GLU A 139 18.04 10.92 4.60
C GLU A 139 16.65 10.34 4.90
N GLY A 140 16.35 10.14 6.18
CA GLY A 140 15.03 9.65 6.61
C GLY A 140 14.92 9.47 8.13
N GLY A 141 15.81 10.10 8.88
CA GLY A 141 15.86 10.01 10.34
C GLY A 141 16.03 8.59 10.88
N LEU A 142 15.31 8.28 11.97
CA LEU A 142 15.42 7.00 12.66
C LEU A 142 14.83 5.84 11.84
N ILE A 143 13.77 6.06 11.07
CA ILE A 143 13.12 5.01 10.29
C ILE A 143 14.05 4.52 9.19
N ALA A 144 14.68 5.42 8.43
CA ALA A 144 15.70 5.02 7.46
C ALA A 144 16.83 4.23 8.14
N LYS A 145 17.36 4.68 9.28
CA LYS A 145 18.44 3.96 9.99
C LYS A 145 18.04 2.55 10.46
N LEU A 146 16.76 2.33 10.75
CA LEU A 146 16.22 1.02 11.15
C LEU A 146 15.79 0.17 9.95
N SER A 147 15.69 0.76 8.75
CA SER A 147 15.19 0.07 7.56
C SER A 147 15.93 -1.21 7.19
N PRO A 148 17.25 -1.39 7.47
CA PRO A 148 17.91 -2.68 7.22
C PRO A 148 17.36 -3.85 8.05
N LEU A 149 16.52 -3.58 9.06
CA LEU A 149 15.82 -4.60 9.84
C LEU A 149 14.43 -4.95 9.24
N PHE A 150 13.98 -4.21 8.23
CA PHE A 150 12.68 -4.43 7.61
C PHE A 150 12.76 -5.63 6.66
N PRO A 151 11.73 -6.51 6.67
CA PRO A 151 11.68 -7.66 5.77
C PRO A 151 11.68 -7.21 4.31
N ASN A 152 12.46 -7.91 3.49
CA ASN A 152 12.47 -7.76 2.04
C ASN A 152 12.33 -9.12 1.34
N GLU A 153 12.12 -10.21 2.07
CA GLU A 153 11.99 -11.53 1.48
C GLU A 153 10.73 -11.65 0.62
N GLY A 154 10.86 -12.32 -0.51
CA GLY A 154 9.71 -12.73 -1.30
C GLY A 154 8.90 -13.78 -0.56
N ILE A 155 7.58 -13.71 -0.66
CA ILE A 155 6.64 -14.59 0.03
C ILE A 155 5.85 -15.33 -1.00
N ASN A 156 5.85 -16.66 -0.92
CA ASN A 156 5.12 -17.48 -1.88
C ASN A 156 3.65 -17.62 -1.50
N TYR A 157 2.80 -16.76 -2.04
CA TYR A 157 1.35 -16.87 -1.88
C TYR A 157 0.71 -17.87 -2.86
N GLY A 158 1.50 -18.61 -3.65
CA GLY A 158 1.03 -19.73 -4.46
C GLY A 158 -0.08 -19.38 -5.45
N GLU A 159 -1.08 -20.25 -5.52
CA GLU A 159 -2.19 -20.14 -6.49
C GLU A 159 -3.17 -18.99 -6.22
N TYR A 160 -3.03 -18.28 -5.09
CA TYR A 160 -3.90 -17.17 -4.73
C TYR A 160 -3.54 -15.86 -5.45
N ILE A 161 -2.32 -15.74 -5.99
CA ILE A 161 -1.88 -14.54 -6.72
C ILE A 161 -2.36 -14.58 -8.16
N HIS A 162 -3.06 -13.51 -8.56
CA HIS A 162 -3.54 -13.31 -9.91
C HIS A 162 -3.01 -11.99 -10.47
N VAL A 163 -2.73 -11.98 -11.78
CA VAL A 163 -2.32 -10.76 -12.48
C VAL A 163 -3.54 -9.87 -12.67
N LEU A 164 -3.37 -8.57 -12.45
CA LEU A 164 -4.39 -7.58 -12.78
C LEU A 164 -4.72 -7.58 -14.29
N PRO A 165 -5.99 -7.39 -14.67
CA PRO A 165 -6.41 -7.34 -16.07
C PRO A 165 -5.63 -6.30 -16.88
N ALA A 166 -5.09 -6.70 -18.04
CA ALA A 166 -4.27 -5.82 -18.90
C ALA A 166 -5.03 -4.61 -19.48
N ASP A 167 -6.35 -4.59 -19.39
CA ASP A 167 -7.20 -3.48 -19.85
C ASP A 167 -7.31 -2.33 -18.83
N GLY A 168 -6.64 -2.44 -17.69
CA GLY A 168 -6.66 -1.42 -16.63
C GLY A 168 -7.82 -1.58 -15.65
N SER A 169 -8.73 -2.55 -15.83
CA SER A 169 -9.84 -2.77 -14.91
C SER A 169 -9.40 -3.38 -13.58
N VAL A 170 -10.11 -3.04 -12.50
CA VAL A 170 -9.86 -3.59 -11.16
C VAL A 170 -10.93 -4.64 -10.83
N PRO A 171 -10.56 -5.92 -10.60
CA PRO A 171 -11.51 -6.96 -10.26
C PRO A 171 -12.36 -6.60 -9.04
N GLU A 172 -13.66 -6.89 -9.09
CA GLU A 172 -14.64 -6.61 -8.03
C GLU A 172 -14.82 -5.11 -7.66
N MET A 173 -14.17 -4.17 -8.38
CA MET A 173 -14.25 -2.73 -8.14
C MET A 173 -14.66 -1.97 -9.42
N PRO A 174 -15.96 -1.99 -9.81
CA PRO A 174 -16.42 -1.27 -10.99
C PRO A 174 -16.09 0.23 -10.91
N ASN A 175 -15.84 0.83 -12.08
CA ASN A 175 -15.45 2.24 -12.29
C ASN A 175 -14.07 2.64 -11.74
N TRP A 176 -13.33 1.72 -11.13
CA TRP A 176 -11.93 1.91 -10.78
C TRP A 176 -11.02 1.38 -11.88
N GLN A 177 -9.90 2.06 -12.07
CA GLN A 177 -8.81 1.64 -12.96
C GLN A 177 -7.49 1.57 -12.19
N TRP A 178 -6.68 0.56 -12.47
CA TRP A 178 -5.30 0.55 -12.00
C TRP A 178 -4.38 1.27 -12.99
N ILE A 179 -3.33 1.89 -12.46
CA ILE A 179 -2.35 2.67 -13.20
C ILE A 179 -0.96 2.21 -12.78
N HIS A 180 -0.14 1.76 -13.72
CA HIS A 180 1.24 1.37 -13.41
C HIS A 180 2.08 2.59 -13.03
N THR A 181 2.57 2.56 -11.80
CA THR A 181 3.29 3.64 -11.11
C THR A 181 4.59 3.11 -10.48
N PRO A 182 5.54 2.59 -11.29
CA PRO A 182 6.79 2.03 -10.79
C PRO A 182 7.69 3.09 -10.14
N GLY A 183 8.66 2.63 -9.38
CA GLY A 183 9.72 3.45 -8.79
C GLY A 183 9.99 3.07 -7.35
N HIS A 184 8.92 3.09 -6.54
CA HIS A 184 8.95 2.54 -5.19
C HIS A 184 9.18 1.02 -5.21
N SER A 185 8.38 0.32 -6.01
CA SER A 185 8.65 -1.06 -6.44
C SER A 185 8.49 -1.20 -7.96
N PRO A 186 8.98 -2.28 -8.60
CA PRO A 186 8.91 -2.44 -10.06
C PRO A 186 7.48 -2.56 -10.62
N GLY A 187 6.57 -3.15 -9.85
CA GLY A 187 5.17 -3.35 -10.22
C GLY A 187 4.18 -2.49 -9.44
N HIS A 188 4.64 -1.50 -8.66
CA HIS A 188 3.76 -0.62 -7.91
C HIS A 188 2.65 0.00 -8.78
N ILE A 189 1.41 -0.03 -8.29
CA ILE A 189 0.25 0.59 -8.94
C ILE A 189 -0.44 1.62 -8.04
N SER A 190 -1.17 2.51 -8.68
CA SER A 190 -2.20 3.33 -8.04
C SER A 190 -3.58 2.98 -8.62
N LEU A 191 -4.64 3.24 -7.87
CA LEU A 191 -6.02 3.02 -8.30
C LEU A 191 -6.73 4.37 -8.44
N PHE A 192 -7.45 4.59 -9.52
CA PHE A 192 -8.15 5.85 -9.78
C PHE A 192 -9.58 5.61 -10.21
N ARG A 193 -10.51 6.40 -9.65
CA ARG A 193 -11.91 6.45 -10.07
C ARG A 193 -12.21 7.79 -10.72
N HIS A 194 -12.58 7.74 -12.00
CA HIS A 194 -12.84 8.95 -12.80
C HIS A 194 -14.05 9.75 -12.32
N ASP A 195 -15.13 9.07 -11.91
CA ASP A 195 -16.42 9.69 -11.58
C ASP A 195 -16.31 10.80 -10.52
N ASP A 196 -15.45 10.60 -9.53
CA ASP A 196 -15.25 11.54 -8.41
C ASP A 196 -13.78 11.92 -8.18
N GLN A 197 -12.92 11.60 -9.16
CA GLN A 197 -11.48 11.88 -9.19
C GLN A 197 -10.76 11.47 -7.90
N LEU A 198 -11.14 10.31 -7.37
CA LEU A 198 -10.57 9.73 -6.15
C LEU A 198 -9.38 8.83 -6.50
N LEU A 199 -8.26 9.08 -5.84
CA LEU A 199 -7.00 8.37 -6.04
C LEU A 199 -6.64 7.56 -4.79
N ILE A 200 -6.27 6.29 -4.97
CA ILE A 200 -5.49 5.51 -4.02
C ILE A 200 -4.09 5.43 -4.60
N ALA A 201 -3.18 6.24 -4.09
CA ALA A 201 -1.84 6.44 -4.64
C ALA A 201 -0.86 5.32 -4.27
N GLY A 202 -1.18 4.51 -3.25
CA GLY A 202 -0.17 3.65 -2.61
C GLY A 202 1.03 4.49 -2.18
N ASP A 203 2.21 3.97 -2.40
CA ASP A 203 3.48 4.61 -2.05
C ASP A 203 4.12 5.39 -3.19
N ALA A 204 3.36 5.74 -4.24
CA ALA A 204 3.87 6.61 -5.30
C ALA A 204 4.25 8.01 -4.76
N PHE A 205 3.55 8.49 -3.73
CA PHE A 205 3.87 9.66 -2.92
C PHE A 205 3.18 9.54 -1.57
N VAL A 206 3.65 10.25 -0.54
CA VAL A 206 3.09 10.18 0.82
C VAL A 206 2.76 11.56 1.39
N ASN A 207 1.83 11.63 2.33
CA ASN A 207 1.41 12.89 2.98
C ASN A 207 1.97 13.04 4.41
N VAL A 208 3.15 12.46 4.66
CA VAL A 208 3.86 12.55 5.93
C VAL A 208 5.35 12.73 5.68
N LYS A 209 5.99 13.61 6.46
CA LYS A 209 7.45 13.69 6.52
C LYS A 209 7.96 12.52 7.37
N GLN A 210 8.56 11.52 6.73
CA GLN A 210 9.01 10.27 7.36
C GLN A 210 10.26 10.43 8.27
N ASP A 211 10.72 11.67 8.49
CA ASP A 211 12.08 11.92 8.97
C ASP A 211 12.25 12.03 10.49
N SER A 212 11.18 12.04 11.30
CA SER A 212 11.32 11.91 12.76
C SER A 212 9.99 11.61 13.47
N ILE A 213 10.07 10.91 14.61
CA ILE A 213 8.97 10.77 15.60
C ILE A 213 8.34 12.14 15.92
N TYR A 214 9.12 13.23 15.87
CA TYR A 214 8.66 14.60 16.11
C TYR A 214 7.85 15.20 14.94
N SER A 215 8.16 14.86 13.70
CA SER A 215 7.38 15.23 12.50
C SER A 215 6.07 14.45 12.42
N VAL A 216 6.09 13.19 12.87
CA VAL A 216 4.89 12.38 13.12
C VAL A 216 4.02 13.04 14.21
N LEU A 217 4.61 13.61 15.27
CA LEU A 217 3.88 14.31 16.34
C LEU A 217 3.39 15.72 15.97
N THR A 218 4.01 16.42 15.01
CA THR A 218 3.72 17.84 14.71
C THR A 218 2.87 18.08 13.45
N GLN A 219 2.62 17.04 12.63
CA GLN A 219 1.78 17.12 11.42
C GLN A 219 2.05 18.33 10.51
N GLN A 220 3.31 18.60 10.15
CA GLN A 220 3.53 19.47 8.99
C GLN A 220 3.08 18.69 7.74
N ARG A 221 1.87 19.01 7.25
CA ARG A 221 1.20 18.37 6.10
C ARG A 221 1.86 18.75 4.78
N GLU A 222 3.06 18.22 4.56
CA GLU A 222 3.80 18.38 3.31
C GLU A 222 3.69 17.10 2.49
N ILE A 223 3.35 17.24 1.21
CA ILE A 223 3.43 16.14 0.27
C ILE A 223 4.91 15.79 0.06
N ASN A 224 5.24 14.51 0.13
CA ASN A 224 6.58 13.98 -0.07
C ASN A 224 6.55 12.94 -1.20
N GLY A 225 7.72 12.61 -1.74
CA GLY A 225 7.84 11.49 -2.67
C GLY A 225 7.59 10.12 -2.01
N PRO A 226 7.89 9.03 -2.72
CA PRO A 226 7.81 7.69 -2.15
C PRO A 226 8.80 7.50 -0.98
N PRO A 227 8.61 6.49 -0.11
CA PRO A 227 9.54 6.22 1.00
C PRO A 227 10.98 6.03 0.53
N ARG A 228 11.90 6.89 0.96
CA ARG A 228 13.28 6.94 0.44
C ARG A 228 14.09 5.67 0.66
N TYR A 229 13.89 5.03 1.81
CA TYR A 229 14.64 3.84 2.21
C TYR A 229 14.23 2.56 1.47
N LEU A 230 13.13 2.57 0.69
CA LEU A 230 12.67 1.43 -0.12
C LEU A 230 12.62 1.75 -1.63
N THR A 231 12.67 3.03 -2.00
CA THR A 231 12.55 3.44 -3.41
C THR A 231 13.87 3.19 -4.15
N THR A 232 13.78 2.44 -5.25
CA THR A 232 14.97 1.99 -5.99
C THR A 232 15.12 2.59 -7.38
N ASP A 233 14.06 3.18 -7.94
CA ASP A 233 14.09 3.85 -9.24
C ASP A 233 13.40 5.23 -9.15
N TRP A 234 14.22 6.26 -8.95
CA TRP A 234 13.77 7.65 -8.77
C TRP A 234 13.25 8.29 -10.05
N GLU A 235 13.75 7.89 -11.22
CA GLU A 235 13.26 8.41 -12.50
C GLU A 235 11.87 7.84 -12.81
N ALA A 236 11.69 6.54 -12.61
CA ALA A 236 10.38 5.90 -12.68
C ALA A 236 9.41 6.51 -11.67
N ALA A 237 9.84 6.72 -10.41
CA ALA A 237 9.02 7.36 -9.39
C ALA A 237 8.54 8.75 -9.80
N LEU A 238 9.43 9.61 -10.33
CA LEU A 238 9.04 10.93 -10.85
C LEU A 238 8.02 10.81 -11.99
N ASN A 239 8.25 9.90 -12.94
CA ASN A 239 7.32 9.70 -14.05
C ASN A 239 5.97 9.18 -13.57
N SER A 240 5.94 8.37 -12.52
CA SER A 240 4.73 7.90 -11.86
C SER A 240 3.96 9.05 -11.20
N VAL A 241 4.63 9.92 -10.44
CA VAL A 241 3.98 11.10 -9.85
C VAL A 241 3.45 12.05 -10.94
N LYS A 242 4.19 12.25 -12.05
CA LYS A 242 3.70 13.03 -13.21
C LYS A 242 2.43 12.45 -13.82
N LYS A 243 2.35 11.11 -13.97
CA LYS A 243 1.14 10.44 -14.45
C LYS A 243 -0.04 10.72 -13.52
N LEU A 244 0.16 10.59 -12.20
CA LEU A 244 -0.90 10.81 -11.21
C LEU A 244 -1.34 12.27 -11.14
N GLN A 245 -0.40 13.21 -11.22
CA GLN A 245 -0.67 14.65 -11.32
C GLN A 245 -1.58 14.96 -12.51
N ALA A 246 -1.32 14.37 -13.68
CA ALA A 246 -2.09 14.61 -14.90
C ALA A 246 -3.55 14.12 -14.84
N LEU A 247 -3.91 13.28 -13.86
CA LEU A 247 -5.29 12.84 -13.62
C LEU A 247 -6.13 13.90 -12.91
N HIS A 248 -5.49 14.96 -12.39
CA HIS A 248 -6.11 16.00 -11.59
C HIS A 248 -6.98 15.45 -10.43
N PRO A 249 -6.42 14.60 -9.55
CA PRO A 249 -7.19 14.01 -8.46
C PRO A 249 -7.74 15.09 -7.54
N LYS A 250 -8.97 14.90 -7.06
CA LYS A 250 -9.60 15.77 -6.06
C LYS A 250 -9.29 15.32 -4.64
N ARG A 251 -9.16 14.01 -4.44
CA ARG A 251 -8.85 13.39 -3.15
C ARG A 251 -7.85 12.26 -3.38
N ALA A 252 -6.92 12.09 -2.44
CA ALA A 252 -5.95 11.01 -2.49
C ALA A 252 -5.79 10.32 -1.13
N ILE A 253 -5.83 9.00 -1.14
CA ILE A 253 -5.33 8.15 -0.05
C ILE A 253 -3.94 7.67 -0.46
N THR A 254 -2.93 7.98 0.35
CA THR A 254 -1.55 7.47 0.17
C THR A 254 -1.35 6.22 1.02
N GLY A 255 -0.28 5.47 0.78
CA GLY A 255 0.06 4.30 1.59
C GLY A 255 0.41 4.68 3.03
N HIS A 256 0.85 5.92 3.28
CA HIS A 256 1.12 6.41 4.63
C HIS A 256 0.54 7.80 4.87
N GLY A 257 0.02 8.04 6.09
CA GLY A 257 -0.43 9.35 6.55
C GLY A 257 -1.93 9.63 6.34
N PHE A 258 -2.32 10.90 6.53
CA PHE A 258 -3.71 11.32 6.32
C PHE A 258 -4.02 11.51 4.83
N PRO A 259 -5.27 11.31 4.40
CA PRO A 259 -5.69 11.60 3.04
C PRO A 259 -5.53 13.08 2.72
N LEU A 260 -5.28 13.36 1.45
CA LEU A 260 -5.24 14.71 0.89
C LEU A 260 -6.61 15.04 0.29
N LEU A 261 -7.18 16.18 0.68
CA LEU A 261 -8.55 16.58 0.31
C LEU A 261 -8.51 17.86 -0.56
N GLU A 262 -9.64 18.13 -1.23
CA GLU A 262 -9.86 18.94 -2.44
C GLU A 262 -9.14 20.28 -2.62
N ASN A 263 -8.68 20.94 -1.56
CA ASN A 263 -8.29 22.35 -1.64
C ASN A 263 -6.81 22.60 -1.95
N ASP A 264 -5.93 21.59 -1.83
CA ASP A 264 -4.48 21.79 -2.05
C ASP A 264 -3.77 20.64 -2.77
N LEU A 265 -4.47 19.53 -3.09
CA LEU A 265 -3.83 18.33 -3.65
C LEU A 265 -3.16 18.60 -5.01
N ASN A 266 -3.84 19.27 -5.94
CA ASN A 266 -3.28 19.55 -7.26
C ASN A 266 -2.08 20.50 -7.17
N GLU A 267 -2.16 21.55 -6.36
CA GLU A 267 -1.04 22.48 -6.14
C GLU A 267 0.16 21.78 -5.48
N LYS A 268 -0.11 20.87 -4.54
CA LYS A 268 0.90 20.02 -3.90
C LYS A 268 1.57 19.07 -4.89
N LEU A 269 0.80 18.39 -5.74
CA LEU A 269 1.35 17.50 -6.77
C LEU A 269 2.17 18.29 -7.80
N ASP A 270 1.69 19.46 -8.23
CA ASP A 270 2.44 20.39 -9.09
C ASP A 270 3.77 20.78 -8.45
N TYR A 271 3.75 21.13 -7.16
CA TYR A 271 4.94 21.50 -6.41
C TYR A 271 5.91 20.31 -6.27
N LEU A 272 5.41 19.12 -5.95
CA LEU A 272 6.20 17.90 -5.86
C LEU A 272 6.86 17.57 -7.19
N VAL A 273 6.13 17.61 -8.31
CA VAL A 273 6.67 17.31 -9.64
C VAL A 273 7.74 18.33 -10.05
N LYS A 274 7.51 19.63 -9.80
CA LYS A 274 8.48 20.69 -10.12
C LYS A 274 9.77 20.57 -9.30
N ASN A 275 9.68 20.09 -8.06
CA ASN A 275 10.79 20.07 -7.10
C ASN A 275 11.19 18.65 -6.67
N PHE A 276 10.86 17.63 -7.48
CA PHE A 276 10.96 16.22 -7.07
C PHE A 276 12.38 15.83 -6.66
N ASN A 277 13.39 16.27 -7.40
CA ASN A 277 14.79 15.96 -7.09
C ASN A 277 15.26 16.58 -5.76
N THR A 278 14.58 17.61 -5.27
CA THR A 278 14.93 18.28 -4.01
C THR A 278 14.07 17.79 -2.83
N ILE A 279 12.82 17.39 -3.10
CA ILE A 279 11.86 16.96 -2.07
C ILE A 279 11.88 15.45 -1.88
N ALA A 280 11.87 14.68 -2.96
CA ALA A 280 11.69 13.23 -2.94
C ALA A 280 13.02 12.49 -2.94
N LYS A 281 13.85 12.73 -3.97
CA LYS A 281 15.11 12.03 -4.17
C LYS A 281 16.12 12.38 -3.06
N PRO A 282 16.74 11.40 -2.38
CA PRO A 282 17.79 11.65 -1.40
C PRO A 282 19.06 12.17 -2.10
N ASP A 283 19.87 12.98 -1.40
CA ASP A 283 21.11 13.52 -1.98
C ASP A 283 22.20 12.44 -2.07
N TYR A 284 22.08 11.39 -1.27
CA TYR A 284 23.00 10.25 -1.21
C TYR A 284 22.27 8.96 -0.85
N GLY A 285 22.83 7.84 -1.31
CA GLY A 285 22.27 6.51 -1.06
C GLY A 285 22.73 5.50 -2.10
N ARG A 286 22.45 4.24 -1.84
CA ARG A 286 22.68 3.08 -2.71
C ARG A 286 21.97 3.19 -4.06
N TYR A 287 20.78 3.79 -4.08
CA TYR A 287 19.90 3.85 -5.25
C TYR A 287 19.81 5.24 -5.90
N VAL A 288 20.74 6.16 -5.59
CA VAL A 288 20.73 7.57 -6.02
C VAL A 288 21.58 7.83 -7.26
#